data_AF-V5I376-F1
#
_entry.id   AF-V5I376-F1
#
_cell.length_a   1.000
_cell.length_b   1.000
_cell.length_c   1.000
_cell.angle_alpha   90.00
_cell.angle_beta   90.00
_cell.angle_gamma   90.00
#
_symmetry.space_group_name_H-M   'P 1'
#
loop_
_entity.id
_entity.type
_entity.pdbx_description
1 polymer ?
#
loop_
_entity_poly.entity_id
_entity_poly.type
_entity_poly.pdbx_seq_one_letter_code
_entity_poly.pdbx_strand_id
1 'polypeptide(L)'
;GKEITEPVDPKAKRVDYRPMDKNGRPMMGYINPDCDDGKRRLNVDYDARKLDLSCGYHDALKFSFVTGLAPPKLTCDIIPPHYHPPHYCMDTRIKYPSRIPTFEGHRPLWPRYGEYNYVPTTND
;
A
#
# COMPACT_ATOMS: atom_id res chain seq x y z
N GLY A 1 7.19 3.61 -25.25
CA GLY A 1 7.71 4.16 -23.99
C GLY A 1 8.42 3.05 -23.27
N LYS A 2 9.64 3.29 -22.79
CA LYS A 2 10.48 2.26 -22.18
C LYS A 2 9.80 1.72 -20.93
N GLU A 3 9.56 0.41 -20.92
CA GLU A 3 9.04 -0.35 -19.80
C GLU A 3 10.05 -0.24 -18.64
N ILE A 4 9.68 0.51 -17.61
CA ILE A 4 10.36 0.52 -16.31
C ILE A 4 9.57 -0.40 -15.40
N THR A 5 9.77 -1.70 -15.58
CA THR A 5 9.56 -2.67 -14.52
C THR A 5 10.69 -2.47 -13.52
N GLU A 6 10.48 -1.62 -12.51
CA GLU A 6 11.32 -1.79 -11.31
C GLU A 6 11.06 -3.21 -10.80
N PRO A 7 12.11 -4.04 -10.61
CA PRO A 7 11.89 -5.39 -10.14
C PRO A 7 11.27 -5.33 -8.75
N VAL A 8 10.12 -6.00 -8.58
CA VAL A 8 9.69 -6.47 -7.27
C VAL A 8 10.91 -7.08 -6.60
N ASP A 9 11.21 -6.68 -5.35
CA ASP A 9 12.37 -7.22 -4.62
C ASP A 9 12.36 -8.75 -4.78
N PRO A 10 13.36 -9.36 -5.44
CA PRO A 10 13.38 -10.80 -5.70
C PRO A 10 13.40 -11.63 -4.41
N LYS A 11 13.57 -10.98 -3.24
CA LYS A 11 13.49 -11.59 -1.91
C LYS A 11 12.15 -11.40 -1.22
N ALA A 12 11.19 -10.68 -1.81
CA ALA A 12 9.84 -10.58 -1.28
C ALA A 12 9.19 -11.97 -1.33
N LYS A 13 9.25 -12.69 -0.22
CA LYS A 13 8.66 -14.02 -0.13
C LYS A 13 7.16 -13.89 -0.36
N ARG A 14 6.66 -14.49 -1.45
CA ARG A 14 5.24 -14.86 -1.53
C ARG A 14 4.97 -15.76 -0.33
N VAL A 15 4.22 -15.22 0.61
CA VAL A 15 3.89 -15.88 1.86
C VAL A 15 2.95 -17.04 1.53
N ASP A 16 3.21 -18.24 2.06
CA ASP A 16 2.19 -19.31 2.15
C ASP A 16 1.16 -18.85 3.18
N TYR A 17 0.26 -17.96 2.76
CA TYR A 17 -0.70 -17.33 3.63
C TYR A 17 -1.83 -18.31 3.89
N ARG A 18 -2.02 -18.70 5.15
CA ARG A 18 -3.18 -19.47 5.57
C ARG A 18 -3.94 -18.70 6.64
N PRO A 19 -5.28 -18.69 6.59
CA PRO A 19 -6.16 -19.44 5.68
C PRO A 19 -6.31 -18.80 4.30
N MET A 20 -6.78 -19.60 3.34
CA MET A 20 -7.19 -19.17 2.00
C MET A 20 -8.73 -19.02 1.94
N ASP A 21 -9.23 -18.14 1.07
CA ASP A 21 -10.64 -17.98 0.74
C ASP A 21 -11.14 -19.14 -0.14
N LYS A 22 -12.45 -19.16 -0.42
CA LYS A 22 -13.10 -20.17 -1.28
C LYS A 22 -12.53 -20.27 -2.71
N ASN A 23 -11.73 -19.30 -3.12
CA ASN A 23 -11.10 -19.23 -4.44
C ASN A 23 -9.58 -19.49 -4.38
N GLY A 24 -9.05 -19.94 -3.23
CA GLY A 24 -7.62 -20.21 -3.04
C GLY A 24 -6.75 -18.96 -2.90
N ARG A 25 -7.34 -17.80 -2.56
CA ARG A 25 -6.61 -16.54 -2.34
C ARG A 25 -6.37 -16.32 -0.85
N PRO A 26 -5.28 -15.65 -0.42
CA PRO A 26 -5.09 -15.30 0.98
C PRO A 26 -6.33 -14.61 1.58
N MET A 27 -6.77 -15.06 2.75
CA MET A 27 -7.93 -14.47 3.41
C MET A 27 -7.60 -13.06 3.92
N MET A 28 -8.29 -12.05 3.39
CA MET A 28 -8.16 -10.67 3.83
C MET A 28 -8.69 -10.46 5.24
N GLY A 29 -8.04 -9.58 6.00
CA GLY A 29 -8.43 -9.28 7.39
C GLY A 29 -8.14 -10.40 8.38
N TYR A 30 -7.46 -11.47 7.96
CA TYR A 30 -7.03 -12.53 8.87
C TYR A 30 -5.68 -12.19 9.52
N ILE A 31 -5.68 -12.14 10.85
CA ILE A 31 -4.49 -11.89 11.66
C ILE A 31 -3.56 -13.10 11.59
N ASN A 32 -2.38 -12.91 11.02
CA ASN A 32 -1.34 -13.93 10.97
C ASN A 32 -0.11 -13.44 11.77
N PRO A 33 0.13 -13.98 12.98
CA PRO A 33 1.30 -13.62 13.79
C PRO A 33 2.65 -13.83 13.10
N ASP A 34 2.76 -14.70 12.11
CA ASP A 34 4.05 -14.91 11.43
C ASP A 34 4.28 -13.93 10.28
N CYS A 35 3.26 -13.15 9.91
CA CYS A 35 3.31 -12.31 8.72
C CYS A 35 2.80 -10.88 8.91
N ASP A 36 1.54 -10.73 9.30
CA ASP A 36 0.87 -9.44 9.49
C ASP A 36 -0.15 -9.59 10.62
N ASP A 37 0.19 -9.01 11.77
CA ASP A 37 -0.68 -8.96 12.96
C ASP A 37 -1.18 -7.54 13.26
N GLY A 38 -0.87 -6.58 12.38
CA GLY A 38 -1.20 -5.17 12.56
C GLY A 38 -0.51 -4.50 13.76
N LYS A 39 0.48 -5.15 14.39
CA LYS A 39 1.09 -4.68 15.65
C LYS A 39 2.61 -4.66 15.61
N ARG A 40 3.24 -5.70 15.07
CA ARG A 40 4.70 -5.83 15.00
C ARG A 40 5.23 -5.37 13.67
N ARG A 41 6.50 -4.95 13.67
CA ARG A 41 7.25 -4.49 12.48
C ARG A 41 6.58 -3.32 11.74
N LEU A 42 5.70 -2.56 12.40
CA LEU A 42 5.07 -1.35 11.84
C LEU A 42 6.10 -0.33 11.34
N ASN A 43 7.29 -0.33 11.96
CA ASN A 43 8.41 0.52 11.56
C ASN A 43 8.92 0.27 10.12
N VAL A 44 8.53 -0.84 9.50
CA VAL A 44 8.82 -1.14 8.09
C VAL A 44 8.08 -0.19 7.16
N ASP A 45 6.85 0.21 7.50
CA ASP A 45 6.02 1.11 6.70
C ASP A 45 5.84 2.50 7.33
N TYR A 46 6.08 2.62 8.64
CA TYR A 46 5.84 3.83 9.42
C TYR A 46 7.07 4.24 10.23
N ASP A 47 7.69 5.38 9.93
CA ASP A 47 8.68 5.98 10.83
C ASP A 47 8.05 7.18 11.55
N ALA A 48 7.72 7.03 12.83
CA ALA A 48 7.11 8.07 13.65
C ALA A 48 7.95 9.36 13.77
N ARG A 49 9.24 9.30 13.43
CA ARG A 49 10.13 10.47 13.42
C ARG A 49 10.02 11.27 12.12
N LYS A 50 9.47 10.68 11.06
CA LYS A 50 9.20 11.39 9.82
C LYS A 50 7.89 12.15 9.98
N LEU A 51 7.98 13.48 9.86
CA LEU A 51 6.83 14.40 9.87
C LEU A 51 6.01 14.34 8.57
N ASP A 52 6.19 13.31 7.74
CA ASP A 52 5.50 13.13 6.45
C ASP A 52 3.95 13.07 6.59
N LEU A 53 3.43 12.97 7.81
CA LEU A 53 2.00 12.92 8.13
C LEU A 53 1.41 14.22 8.64
N SER A 54 2.25 15.22 8.95
CA SER A 54 1.73 16.53 9.34
C SER A 54 1.58 17.39 8.10
N CYS A 55 0.33 17.64 7.68
CA CYS A 55 0.05 18.74 6.77
C CYS A 55 0.26 20.05 7.54
N GLY A 56 1.43 20.66 7.36
CA GLY A 56 1.76 21.93 8.00
C GLY A 56 0.93 23.07 7.41
N TYR A 57 0.90 24.21 8.10
CA TYR A 57 0.23 25.42 7.61
C TYR A 57 0.64 25.78 6.18
N HIS A 58 1.93 25.66 5.85
CA HIS A 58 2.44 25.92 4.51
C HIS A 58 2.00 24.91 3.45
N ASP A 59 1.75 23.64 3.81
CA ASP A 59 1.22 22.64 2.89
C ASP A 59 -0.28 22.83 2.67
N ALA A 60 -1.02 23.13 3.73
CA ALA A 60 -2.43 23.53 3.64
C ALA A 60 -2.58 24.77 2.75
N LEU A 61 -1.64 25.73 2.82
CA LEU A 61 -1.65 26.91 1.97
C LEU A 61 -1.47 26.60 0.47
N LYS A 62 -0.67 25.59 0.12
CA LYS A 62 -0.53 25.15 -1.29
C LYS A 62 -1.87 24.70 -1.89
N PHE A 63 -2.75 24.16 -1.05
CA PHE A 63 -4.08 23.69 -1.47
C PHE A 63 -5.19 24.71 -1.22
N SER A 64 -5.04 25.64 -0.27
CA SER A 64 -6.07 26.63 0.05
C SER A 64 -6.26 27.70 -1.02
N PHE A 65 -5.28 27.91 -1.89
CA PHE A 65 -5.40 28.77 -3.07
C PHE A 65 -5.89 28.02 -4.32
N VAL A 66 -6.07 26.69 -4.25
CA VAL A 66 -6.70 25.91 -5.32
C VAL A 66 -8.21 26.04 -5.17
N THR A 67 -8.74 27.20 -5.53
CA THR A 67 -10.17 27.44 -5.63
C THR A 67 -10.71 26.68 -6.84
N GLY A 68 -11.06 25.40 -6.62
CA GLY A 68 -11.87 24.62 -7.55
C GLY A 68 -11.11 23.77 -8.55
N LEU A 69 -11.36 22.46 -8.48
CA LEU A 69 -11.49 21.56 -9.64
C LEU A 69 -10.24 21.42 -10.52
N ALA A 70 -9.10 21.01 -9.95
CA ALA A 70 -8.16 20.27 -10.79
C ALA A 70 -8.93 19.10 -11.44
N PRO A 71 -9.00 19.00 -12.78
CA PRO A 71 -9.81 17.98 -13.41
C PRO A 71 -9.25 16.60 -13.04
N PRO A 72 -10.12 15.60 -12.83
CA PRO A 72 -9.66 14.26 -12.53
C PRO A 72 -8.81 13.76 -13.71
N LYS A 73 -7.64 13.20 -13.41
CA LYS A 73 -6.80 12.56 -14.41
C LYS A 73 -7.26 11.11 -14.60
N LEU A 74 -7.81 10.80 -15.77
CA LEU A 74 -8.11 9.42 -16.14
C LEU A 74 -6.84 8.71 -16.56
N THR A 75 -6.55 7.56 -15.95
CA THR A 75 -5.47 6.66 -16.33
C THR A 75 -6.03 5.25 -16.47
N CYS A 76 -5.52 4.49 -17.44
CA CYS A 76 -5.91 3.10 -17.69
C CYS A 76 -4.68 2.21 -17.60
N ASP A 77 -4.78 1.14 -16.82
CA ASP A 77 -3.74 0.14 -16.67
C ASP A 77 -4.13 -1.14 -17.42
N ILE A 78 -3.17 -1.72 -18.15
CA ILE A 78 -3.37 -3.01 -18.84
C ILE A 78 -2.91 -4.10 -17.88
N ILE A 79 -3.88 -4.78 -17.26
CA ILE A 79 -3.62 -5.83 -16.29
C ILE A 79 -3.62 -7.19 -17.01
N PRO A 80 -2.58 -8.05 -16.84
CA PRO A 80 -2.54 -9.37 -17.45
C PRO A 80 -3.72 -10.26 -17.02
N PRO A 81 -4.21 -11.17 -17.89
CA PRO A 81 -5.18 -12.18 -17.51
C PRO A 81 -4.68 -13.01 -16.31
N HIS A 82 -5.58 -13.34 -15.38
CA HIS A 82 -5.27 -14.09 -14.15
C HIS A 82 -4.27 -13.42 -13.20
N TYR A 83 -4.00 -12.13 -13.37
CA TYR A 83 -3.23 -11.37 -12.41
C TYR A 83 -3.96 -11.27 -11.06
N HIS A 84 -3.22 -11.54 -9.99
CA HIS A 84 -3.65 -11.29 -8.62
C HIS A 84 -2.56 -10.48 -7.91
N PRO A 85 -2.93 -9.36 -7.25
CA PRO A 85 -1.96 -8.58 -6.49
C PRO A 85 -1.33 -9.48 -5.42
N PRO A 86 0.01 -9.51 -5.32
CA PRO A 86 0.68 -10.28 -4.27
C PRO A 86 0.41 -9.67 -2.89
N HIS A 87 0.44 -10.53 -1.88
CA HIS A 87 0.41 -10.10 -0.48
C HIS A 87 1.80 -10.15 0.13
N TYR A 88 2.14 -9.15 0.94
CA TYR A 88 3.45 -9.01 1.57
C TYR A 88 3.35 -8.93 3.10
N CYS A 89 4.19 -9.69 3.81
CA CYS A 89 4.33 -9.60 5.26
C CYS A 89 4.97 -8.29 5.72
N MET A 90 4.67 -7.90 6.96
CA MET A 90 5.18 -6.69 7.61
C MET A 90 6.71 -6.65 7.78
N ASP A 91 7.44 -7.69 7.40
CA ASP A 91 8.91 -7.69 7.36
C ASP A 91 9.51 -7.17 6.05
N THR A 92 8.69 -6.97 5.03
CA THR A 92 9.10 -6.55 3.71
C THR A 92 8.56 -5.17 3.43
N ARG A 93 9.43 -4.22 3.07
CA ARG A 93 8.99 -2.88 2.65
C ARG A 93 8.44 -2.97 1.22
N ILE A 94 7.21 -2.52 1.02
CA ILE A 94 6.59 -2.47 -0.30
C ILE A 94 7.05 -1.19 -1.00
N LYS A 95 7.44 -1.30 -2.28
CA LYS A 95 7.74 -0.17 -3.16
C LYS A 95 6.77 -0.20 -4.33
N TYR A 96 6.11 0.92 -4.57
CA TYR A 96 5.19 1.06 -5.69
C TYR A 96 5.85 1.85 -6.82
N PRO A 97 5.67 1.42 -8.08
CA PRO A 97 6.21 2.12 -9.24
C PRO A 97 5.45 3.42 -9.52
N SER A 98 4.18 3.50 -9.10
CA SER A 98 3.36 4.70 -9.21
C SER A 98 3.09 5.31 -7.83
N ARG A 99 2.79 6.61 -7.86
CA ARG A 99 2.39 7.36 -6.67
C ARG A 99 1.08 6.81 -6.09
N ILE A 100 0.09 6.61 -6.96
CA ILE A 100 -1.17 5.93 -6.63
C ILE A 100 -1.14 4.53 -7.26
N PRO A 101 -0.71 3.49 -6.53
CA PRO A 101 -0.87 2.10 -6.98
C PRO A 101 -2.36 1.76 -7.15
N THR A 102 -2.68 1.15 -8.29
CA THR A 102 -4.06 0.78 -8.68
C THR A 102 -4.29 -0.72 -8.60
N PHE A 103 -3.31 -1.52 -9.02
CA PHE A 103 -3.39 -3.00 -9.03
C PHE A 103 -2.18 -3.67 -8.35
N GLU A 104 -1.29 -2.93 -7.72
CA GLU A 104 -0.08 -3.48 -7.11
C GLU A 104 -0.35 -4.25 -5.79
N GLY A 105 0.64 -5.03 -5.36
CA GLY A 105 0.52 -5.87 -4.16
C GLY A 105 0.44 -5.11 -2.84
N HIS A 106 -0.21 -5.69 -1.84
CA HIS A 106 -0.58 -4.98 -0.61
C HIS A 106 -0.48 -5.86 0.66
N ARG A 107 -0.82 -5.29 1.81
CA ARG A 107 -0.93 -6.01 3.08
C ARG A 107 -2.24 -6.83 3.14
N PRO A 108 -2.25 -8.04 3.73
CA PRO A 108 -3.47 -8.81 3.97
C PRO A 108 -4.40 -8.20 5.03
N LEU A 109 -3.85 -7.52 6.04
CA LEU A 109 -4.68 -6.77 7.00
C LEU A 109 -4.93 -5.36 6.49
N TRP A 110 -6.21 -5.06 6.25
CA TRP A 110 -6.62 -3.71 5.93
C TRP A 110 -6.65 -2.83 7.18
N PRO A 111 -6.22 -1.57 7.07
CA PRO A 111 -6.53 -0.60 8.10
C PRO A 111 -8.05 -0.46 8.22
N ARG A 112 -8.55 -0.50 9.46
CA ARG A 112 -9.94 -0.19 9.80
C ARG A 112 -10.01 1.27 10.23
N TYR A 113 -10.94 2.01 9.63
CA TYR A 113 -11.13 3.41 9.97
C TYR A 113 -11.39 3.57 11.48
N GLY A 114 -10.66 4.47 12.14
CA GLY A 114 -10.77 4.73 13.57
C GLY A 114 -9.95 3.81 14.50
N GLU A 115 -9.25 2.79 13.96
CA GLU A 115 -8.41 1.88 14.77
C GLU A 115 -6.90 2.12 14.58
N TYR A 116 -6.50 2.91 13.58
CA TYR A 116 -5.11 3.12 13.21
C TYR A 116 -4.75 4.61 13.31
N ASN A 117 -3.66 4.92 14.03
CA ASN A 117 -3.07 6.27 14.04
C ASN A 117 -2.33 6.60 12.73
N TYR A 118 -2.09 5.58 11.88
CA TYR A 118 -1.38 5.71 10.62
C TYR A 118 -1.86 4.65 9.63
N VAL A 119 -2.13 5.07 8.40
CA VAL A 119 -2.29 4.20 7.24
C VAL A 119 -1.09 4.47 6.34
N PRO A 120 -0.25 3.45 6.02
CA PRO A 120 0.85 3.62 5.09
C PRO A 120 0.39 4.29 3.80
N THR A 121 1.13 5.31 3.37
CA THR A 121 0.82 6.03 2.14
C THR A 121 0.79 5.05 0.97
N THR A 122 -0.27 5.09 0.18
CA THR A 122 -0.12 4.89 -1.26
C THR A 122 0.56 6.18 -1.77
N ASN A 123 1.89 6.27 -1.59
CA ASN A 123 2.79 7.43 -1.76
C ASN A 123 2.10 8.79 -2.04
N ASP A 124 2.18 9.73 -1.08
CA ASP A 124 1.86 11.15 -1.31
C ASP A 124 2.95 11.90 -2.10
#